data_AF-A0A836QJ19-F1
#
_entry.id   AF-A0A836QJ19-F1
#
_cell.length_a   1.000
_cell.length_b   1.000
_cell.length_c   1.000
_cell.angle_alpha   90.00
_cell.angle_beta   90.00
_cell.angle_gamma   90.00
#
_symmetry.space_group_name_H-M   'P 1'
#
loop_
_entity.id
_entity.type
_entity.pdbx_description
1 polymer ?
#
loop_
_entity_poly.entity_id
_entity_poly.type
_entity_poly.pdbx_seq_one_letter_code
_entity_poly.pdbx_strand_id
1 'polypeptide(L)'
;MVEEAKPARGERRESPYSIWQKGEGIPLYQGAYIENLYKLELGAWPRLGQPGAIINLADQEHDDGWLVEIAPGGQTTVQHHLFEATVFVLSGRGATMFWQEGQPKDSVEWQRGSIFSPPLNCHYQHFNASGEEAVRLFFVTNAPMVINMFRDGDFPFDDSYRFANRYQSGVGFFEAASERSGRNMWITNFISDIRSFGLDDAAGRGAGGQLTQFSMSNNSMVSHCSDFPPGTYKKAHRHGVGAHVIILGGEGYSLLWFDGDKDAVRVDWKEGTILSPMEWQYHQHFNTGPGRARYLAMRLGQLDARHYRGFMPDQIEYEDEDPMIYEGYAAECATNGATVVLPKPMYNKK
;
A
#
# COMPACT_ATOMS: atom_id res chain seq x y z
N MET A 1 10.52 -14.68 6.27
CA MET A 1 11.27 -15.08 5.06
C MET A 1 10.71 -14.29 3.87
N VAL A 2 11.49 -14.15 2.81
CA VAL A 2 11.07 -13.54 1.54
C VAL A 2 11.03 -14.68 0.55
N GLU A 3 9.88 -14.95 -0.06
CA GLU A 3 9.79 -15.96 -1.13
C GLU A 3 9.93 -15.28 -2.49
N GLU A 4 10.92 -15.72 -3.28
CA GLU A 4 11.22 -15.19 -4.60
C GLU A 4 10.16 -15.65 -5.60
N ALA A 5 9.45 -14.70 -6.23
CA ALA A 5 8.73 -14.98 -7.45
C ALA A 5 9.75 -15.19 -8.60
N LYS A 6 9.49 -16.17 -9.49
CA LYS A 6 10.36 -16.44 -10.64
C LYS A 6 10.56 -15.17 -11.47
N PRO A 7 11.80 -14.75 -11.79
CA PRO A 7 12.04 -13.53 -12.54
C PRO A 7 11.46 -13.64 -13.97
N ALA A 8 11.00 -12.50 -14.49
CA ALA A 8 10.58 -12.36 -15.87
C ALA A 8 11.70 -12.78 -16.85
N ARG A 9 11.32 -13.44 -17.95
CA ARG A 9 12.24 -13.90 -19.00
C ARG A 9 12.99 -12.72 -19.65
N GLY A 10 14.27 -12.53 -19.33
CA GLY A 10 15.22 -11.66 -20.06
C GLY A 10 16.23 -10.96 -19.14
N GLU A 11 17.43 -10.66 -19.64
CA GLU A 11 18.39 -9.78 -18.94
C GLU A 11 17.79 -8.38 -18.80
N ARG A 12 17.40 -8.01 -17.57
CA ARG A 12 16.91 -6.66 -17.27
C ARG A 12 18.08 -5.68 -17.31
N ARG A 13 17.99 -4.68 -18.18
CA ARG A 13 18.83 -3.48 -18.10
C ARG A 13 18.49 -2.73 -16.82
N GLU A 14 19.50 -2.35 -16.03
CA GLU A 14 19.30 -1.51 -14.85
C GLU A 14 18.59 -0.20 -15.21
N SER A 15 17.52 0.10 -14.50
CA SER A 15 16.80 1.37 -14.58
C SER A 15 17.53 2.45 -13.76
N PRO A 16 17.38 3.74 -14.09
CA PRO A 16 17.87 4.84 -13.25
C PRO A 16 17.45 4.70 -11.78
N TYR A 17 16.20 4.29 -11.53
CA TYR A 17 15.73 4.02 -10.18
C TYR A 17 16.49 2.88 -9.51
N SER A 18 16.74 1.77 -10.20
CA SER A 18 17.50 0.64 -9.62
C SER A 18 18.94 1.03 -9.24
N ILE A 19 19.57 1.93 -10.01
CA ILE A 19 20.90 2.48 -9.70
C ILE A 19 20.82 3.36 -8.44
N TRP A 20 19.84 4.26 -8.38
CA TRP A 20 19.60 5.12 -7.22
C TRP A 20 19.32 4.30 -5.96
N GLN A 21 18.41 3.32 -6.04
CA GLN A 21 18.03 2.43 -4.95
C GLN A 21 19.24 1.68 -4.37
N LYS A 22 20.13 1.16 -5.22
CA LYS A 22 21.38 0.52 -4.78
C LYS A 22 22.35 1.52 -4.14
N GLY A 23 22.40 2.74 -4.67
CA GLY A 23 23.23 3.83 -4.18
C GLY A 23 22.89 4.29 -2.75
N GLU A 24 21.63 4.10 -2.33
CA GLU A 24 21.21 4.42 -0.95
C GLU A 24 21.91 3.54 0.11
N GLY A 25 22.42 2.36 -0.26
CA GLY A 25 23.25 1.53 0.61
C GLY A 25 22.53 0.96 1.84
N ILE A 26 21.20 0.82 1.77
CA ILE A 26 20.34 0.30 2.83
C ILE A 26 19.73 -1.06 2.45
N PRO A 27 19.13 -1.80 3.41
CA PRO A 27 18.45 -3.05 3.11
C PRO A 27 17.40 -2.87 2.01
N LEU A 28 17.43 -3.78 1.03
CA LEU A 28 16.48 -3.88 -0.08
C LEU A 28 15.75 -5.22 0.02
N TYR A 29 14.44 -5.17 0.20
CA TYR A 29 13.57 -6.33 0.23
C TYR A 29 12.76 -6.43 -1.06
N GLN A 30 12.86 -7.57 -1.75
CA GLN A 30 12.18 -7.85 -3.02
C GLN A 30 11.30 -9.11 -2.92
N GLY A 31 10.72 -9.59 -4.02
CA GLY A 31 9.87 -10.79 -4.02
C GLY A 31 8.37 -10.48 -4.09
N ALA A 32 7.52 -11.47 -3.82
CA ALA A 32 6.07 -11.31 -3.90
C ALA A 32 5.45 -10.69 -2.63
N TYR A 33 6.05 -10.95 -1.47
CA TYR A 33 5.50 -10.55 -0.18
C TYR A 33 6.57 -10.45 0.90
N ILE A 34 6.23 -9.75 1.98
CA ILE A 34 6.94 -9.76 3.25
C ILE A 34 5.98 -10.24 4.33
N GLU A 35 6.39 -11.25 5.09
CA GLU A 35 5.57 -11.84 6.15
C GLU A 35 5.16 -10.85 7.25
N ASN A 36 6.06 -9.93 7.63
CA ASN A 36 5.84 -9.03 8.75
C ASN A 36 6.66 -7.73 8.69
N LEU A 37 6.00 -6.63 8.30
CA LEU A 37 6.57 -5.28 8.28
C LEU A 37 7.06 -4.79 9.65
N TYR A 38 6.56 -5.32 10.77
CA TYR A 38 6.97 -4.93 12.12
C TYR A 38 8.32 -5.51 12.55
N LYS A 39 8.83 -6.51 11.81
CA LYS A 39 10.02 -7.27 12.22
C LYS A 39 11.18 -7.19 11.23
N LEU A 40 10.99 -6.49 10.11
CA LEU A 40 12.07 -6.27 9.16
C LEU A 40 13.25 -5.55 9.80
N GLU A 41 14.45 -6.00 9.45
CA GLU A 41 15.71 -5.36 9.82
C GLU A 41 15.87 -4.08 9.00
N LEU A 42 16.42 -3.05 9.64
CA LEU A 42 16.60 -1.73 9.04
C LEU A 42 18.07 -1.33 9.14
N GLY A 43 18.58 -0.67 8.11
CA GLY A 43 19.93 -0.12 8.08
C GLY A 43 19.92 1.37 8.36
N ALA A 44 21.03 1.91 8.85
CA ALA A 44 21.16 3.36 9.01
C ALA A 44 20.97 4.05 7.65
N TRP A 45 19.99 4.96 7.55
CA TRP A 45 19.67 5.65 6.31
C TRP A 45 20.00 7.14 6.42
N PRO A 46 21.15 7.60 5.87
CA PRO A 46 21.56 9.00 5.97
C PRO A 46 20.53 10.00 5.44
N ARG A 47 19.80 9.65 4.36
CA ARG A 47 18.76 10.48 3.75
C ARG A 47 17.67 10.90 4.74
N LEU A 48 17.29 10.00 5.64
CA LEU A 48 16.25 10.21 6.64
C LEU A 48 16.81 10.52 8.03
N GLY A 49 18.12 10.35 8.25
CA GLY A 49 18.75 10.44 9.57
C GLY A 49 18.25 9.40 10.57
N GLN A 50 17.62 8.32 10.09
CA GLN A 50 16.98 7.28 10.88
C GLN A 50 17.18 5.91 10.22
N PRO A 51 17.04 4.77 10.94
CA PRO A 51 17.05 3.46 10.31
C PRO A 51 15.89 3.28 9.31
N GLY A 52 16.16 2.65 8.18
CA GLY A 52 15.13 2.23 7.24
C GLY A 52 15.55 1.18 6.22
N ALA A 53 14.63 0.86 5.32
CA ALA A 53 14.78 -0.11 4.24
C ALA A 53 13.88 0.27 3.06
N ILE A 54 14.26 -0.15 1.85
CA ILE A 54 13.40 -0.09 0.67
C ILE A 54 12.79 -1.47 0.44
N ILE A 55 11.51 -1.48 0.13
CA ILE A 55 10.69 -2.65 -0.17
C ILE A 55 10.19 -2.48 -1.60
N ASN A 56 10.79 -3.22 -2.54
CA ASN A 56 10.39 -3.23 -3.94
C ASN A 56 9.88 -4.62 -4.32
N LEU A 57 8.60 -4.85 -4.03
CA LEU A 57 7.91 -6.11 -4.33
C LEU A 57 7.47 -6.14 -5.79
N ALA A 58 7.29 -7.34 -6.32
CA ALA A 58 6.73 -7.58 -7.64
C ALA A 58 7.45 -6.83 -8.77
N ASP A 59 8.75 -6.59 -8.61
CA ASP A 59 9.60 -6.04 -9.66
C ASP A 59 9.13 -4.66 -10.17
N GLN A 60 8.56 -3.85 -9.27
CA GLN A 60 7.94 -2.56 -9.57
C GLN A 60 8.96 -1.50 -10.00
N GLU A 61 8.56 -0.69 -10.98
CA GLU A 61 9.29 0.46 -11.50
C GLU A 61 8.43 1.75 -11.52
N HIS A 62 7.20 1.68 -10.99
CA HIS A 62 6.29 2.83 -10.90
C HIS A 62 6.17 3.37 -9.48
N ASP A 63 6.16 2.48 -8.50
CA ASP A 63 6.07 2.78 -7.07
C ASP A 63 6.90 1.81 -6.23
N ASP A 64 7.25 2.23 -5.03
CA ASP A 64 8.03 1.45 -4.07
C ASP A 64 7.50 1.65 -2.64
N GLY A 65 7.97 0.82 -1.73
CA GLY A 65 7.71 0.93 -0.30
C GLY A 65 8.95 1.39 0.46
N TRP A 66 8.85 2.38 1.35
CA TRP A 66 9.93 2.72 2.29
C TRP A 66 9.48 2.37 3.70
N LEU A 67 10.31 1.65 4.45
CA LEU A 67 10.08 1.36 5.86
C LEU A 67 11.08 2.14 6.69
N VAL A 68 10.58 2.92 7.65
CA VAL A 68 11.40 3.84 8.45
C VAL A 68 11.06 3.65 9.92
N GLU A 69 12.08 3.61 10.77
CA GLU A 69 11.91 3.56 12.22
C GLU A 69 12.54 4.78 12.86
N ILE A 70 11.76 5.55 13.62
CA ILE A 70 12.23 6.75 14.31
C ILE A 70 12.47 6.37 15.76
N ALA A 71 13.71 6.55 16.22
CA ALA A 71 14.09 6.29 17.61
C ALA A 71 13.22 7.06 18.62
N PRO A 72 13.16 6.62 19.89
CA PRO A 72 12.45 7.34 20.94
C PRO A 72 12.90 8.81 21.05
N GLY A 73 11.94 9.75 21.05
CA GLY A 73 12.16 11.20 21.03
C GLY A 73 12.86 11.73 19.77
N GLY A 74 13.08 10.86 18.78
CA GLY A 74 13.80 11.15 17.56
C GLY A 74 12.96 11.88 16.53
N GLN A 75 13.64 12.32 15.48
CA GLN A 75 13.04 12.96 14.31
C GLN A 75 13.82 12.57 13.06
N THR A 76 13.13 12.58 11.92
CA THR A 76 13.78 12.47 10.62
C THR A 76 14.55 13.75 10.28
N THR A 77 15.46 13.70 9.31
CA THR A 77 15.90 14.90 8.58
C THR A 77 14.71 15.52 7.83
N VAL A 78 14.80 16.81 7.50
CA VAL A 78 13.77 17.46 6.66
C VAL A 78 13.77 16.79 5.29
N GLN A 79 12.60 16.33 4.86
CA GLN A 79 12.36 15.77 3.54
C GLN A 79 11.76 16.83 2.62
N HIS A 80 12.17 16.79 1.36
CA HIS A 80 11.67 17.65 0.29
C HIS A 80 11.93 16.94 -1.03
N HIS A 81 10.88 16.70 -1.81
CA HIS A 81 11.01 15.97 -3.06
C HIS A 81 9.82 16.17 -4.02
N LEU A 82 10.10 15.91 -5.30
CA LEU A 82 9.21 15.99 -6.44
C LEU A 82 8.62 14.61 -6.79
N PHE A 83 8.29 13.82 -5.78
CA PHE A 83 7.45 12.64 -5.94
C PHE A 83 6.38 12.62 -4.84
N GLU A 84 5.39 11.77 -5.00
CA GLU A 84 4.28 11.66 -4.06
C GLU A 84 4.53 10.49 -3.12
N ALA A 85 4.09 10.65 -1.87
CA ALA A 85 4.17 9.60 -0.86
C ALA A 85 2.84 9.50 -0.11
N THR A 86 2.35 8.28 0.11
CA THR A 86 1.30 8.01 1.10
C THR A 86 1.94 7.34 2.29
N VAL A 87 1.63 7.81 3.50
CA VAL A 87 2.23 7.37 4.76
C VAL A 87 1.20 6.60 5.56
N PHE A 88 1.55 5.39 5.96
CA PHE A 88 0.81 4.58 6.92
C PHE A 88 1.63 4.43 8.20
N VAL A 89 1.05 4.81 9.34
CA VAL A 89 1.70 4.65 10.64
C VAL A 89 1.51 3.22 11.13
N LEU A 90 2.55 2.39 10.99
CA LEU A 90 2.53 0.99 11.41
C LEU A 90 2.43 0.88 12.93
N SER A 91 3.22 1.66 13.67
CA SER A 91 3.28 1.63 15.14
C SER A 91 3.72 2.96 15.75
N GLY A 92 3.36 3.17 17.01
CA GLY A 92 3.71 4.36 17.80
C GLY A 92 2.78 5.56 17.54
N ARG A 93 3.25 6.75 17.93
CA ARG A 93 2.54 8.03 17.79
C ARG A 93 3.53 9.18 17.65
N GLY A 94 3.09 10.27 17.03
CA GLY A 94 3.96 11.40 16.76
C GLY A 94 3.26 12.51 16.01
N ALA A 95 4.05 13.36 15.40
CA ALA A 95 3.56 14.45 14.57
C ALA A 95 4.41 14.60 13.31
N THR A 96 3.81 15.15 12.26
CA THR A 96 4.52 15.60 11.06
C THR A 96 4.28 17.09 10.89
N MET A 97 5.34 17.86 10.66
CA MET A 97 5.24 19.26 10.25
C MET A 97 5.38 19.36 8.74
N PHE A 98 4.66 20.30 8.12
CA PHE A 98 4.69 20.57 6.67
C PHE A 98 4.81 22.07 6.42
N TRP A 99 5.58 22.47 5.41
CA TRP A 99 5.66 23.88 5.00
C TRP A 99 6.17 24.05 3.57
N GLN A 100 5.90 25.23 3.02
CA GLN A 100 6.59 25.76 1.83
C GLN A 100 7.58 26.84 2.27
N GLU A 101 8.65 27.03 1.50
CA GLU A 101 9.66 28.04 1.79
C GLU A 101 9.02 29.43 1.99
N GLY A 102 9.38 30.10 3.09
CA GLY A 102 8.83 31.40 3.47
C GLY A 102 7.35 31.40 3.86
N GLN A 103 6.72 30.25 4.14
CA GLN A 103 5.33 30.14 4.61
C GLN A 103 5.26 29.57 6.05
N PRO A 104 4.14 29.77 6.77
CA PRO A 104 3.91 29.12 8.07
C PRO A 104 3.99 27.60 7.98
N LYS A 105 4.23 26.93 9.12
CA LYS A 105 4.17 25.46 9.20
C LYS A 105 2.77 25.01 9.58
N ASP A 106 2.29 23.96 8.92
CA ASP A 106 1.16 23.15 9.38
C ASP A 106 1.68 21.91 10.11
N SER A 107 0.81 21.25 10.88
CA SER A 107 1.14 19.98 11.53
C SER A 107 -0.04 19.02 11.52
N VAL A 108 0.26 17.73 11.55
CA VAL A 108 -0.71 16.67 11.84
C VAL A 108 -0.14 15.76 12.91
N GLU A 109 -0.94 15.48 13.94
CA GLU A 109 -0.65 14.45 14.92
C GLU A 109 -1.20 13.11 14.43
N TRP A 110 -0.45 12.04 14.67
CA TRP A 110 -0.79 10.72 14.18
C TRP A 110 -0.45 9.62 15.18
N GLN A 111 -1.09 8.49 15.01
CA GLN A 111 -0.92 7.28 15.81
C GLN A 111 -0.92 6.05 14.91
N ARG A 112 -0.62 4.88 15.46
CA ARG A 112 -0.83 3.60 14.77
C ARG A 112 -2.20 3.56 14.10
N GLY A 113 -2.21 3.22 12.81
CA GLY A 113 -3.43 3.18 12.01
C GLY A 113 -3.70 4.46 11.24
N SER A 114 -3.05 5.59 11.58
CA SER A 114 -3.22 6.83 10.81
C SER A 114 -2.65 6.68 9.40
N ILE A 115 -3.34 7.31 8.44
CA ILE A 115 -2.87 7.46 7.06
C ILE A 115 -2.96 8.93 6.65
N PHE A 116 -1.93 9.42 5.99
CA PHE A 116 -1.85 10.77 5.47
C PHE A 116 -0.90 10.82 4.27
N SER A 117 -0.86 11.96 3.59
CA SER A 117 0.03 12.15 2.45
C SER A 117 0.67 13.53 2.56
N PRO A 118 2.01 13.65 2.47
CA PRO A 118 2.64 14.94 2.26
C PRO A 118 2.21 15.51 0.90
N PRO A 119 1.82 16.79 0.84
CA PRO A 119 1.64 17.46 -0.43
C PRO A 119 2.94 17.46 -1.27
N LEU A 120 2.78 17.37 -2.60
CA LEU A 120 3.92 17.35 -3.52
C LEU A 120 4.84 18.57 -3.33
N ASN A 121 6.15 18.32 -3.27
CA ASN A 121 7.22 19.33 -3.19
C ASN A 121 7.05 20.34 -2.04
N CYS A 122 6.48 19.90 -0.91
CA CYS A 122 6.57 20.64 0.35
C CYS A 122 7.71 20.08 1.19
N HIS A 123 8.23 20.89 2.10
CA HIS A 123 9.12 20.40 3.15
C HIS A 123 8.29 19.72 4.22
N TYR A 124 8.76 18.58 4.72
CA TYR A 124 8.15 17.93 5.86
C TYR A 124 9.16 17.24 6.77
N GLN A 125 8.77 17.02 8.02
CA GLN A 125 9.60 16.33 9.00
C GLN A 125 8.73 15.56 9.99
N HIS A 126 9.09 14.31 10.24
CA HIS A 126 8.41 13.43 11.19
C HIS A 126 9.10 13.45 12.55
N PHE A 127 8.30 13.44 13.61
CA PHE A 127 8.74 13.48 15.01
C PHE A 127 8.07 12.33 15.79
N ASN A 128 8.86 11.56 16.53
CA ASN A 128 8.35 10.57 17.47
C ASN A 128 8.00 11.24 18.80
N ALA A 129 6.73 11.15 19.22
CA ALA A 129 6.26 11.76 20.48
C ALA A 129 6.51 10.89 21.72
N SER A 130 6.99 9.66 21.55
CA SER A 130 7.34 8.77 22.66
C SER A 130 8.82 8.89 23.00
N GLY A 131 9.14 9.11 24.28
CA GLY A 131 10.52 9.08 24.78
C GLY A 131 11.04 7.66 25.09
N GLU A 132 10.19 6.64 24.97
CA GLU A 132 10.50 5.26 25.39
C GLU A 132 10.40 4.26 24.22
N GLU A 133 9.47 4.50 23.31
CA GLU A 133 9.13 3.55 22.24
C GLU A 133 9.50 4.14 20.87
N ALA A 134 10.02 3.31 19.98
CA ALA A 134 10.23 3.69 18.59
C ALA A 134 8.88 3.82 17.85
N VAL A 135 8.89 4.57 16.76
CA VAL A 135 7.80 4.63 15.78
C VAL A 135 8.24 3.90 14.52
N ARG A 136 7.32 3.20 13.86
CA ARG A 136 7.54 2.65 12.51
C ARG A 136 6.53 3.22 11.53
N LEU A 137 7.04 3.77 10.43
CA LEU A 137 6.27 4.38 9.34
C LEU A 137 6.52 3.60 8.05
N PHE A 138 5.46 3.31 7.30
CA PHE A 138 5.55 2.75 5.96
C PHE A 138 5.05 3.76 4.94
N PHE A 139 5.86 4.02 3.93
CA PHE A 139 5.56 4.91 2.83
C PHE A 139 5.34 4.05 1.59
N VAL A 140 4.36 4.41 0.77
CA VAL A 140 4.41 4.04 -0.64
C VAL A 140 4.67 5.31 -1.43
N THR A 141 5.67 5.29 -2.30
CA THR A 141 6.06 6.45 -3.10
C THR A 141 5.98 6.15 -4.59
N ASN A 142 5.82 7.17 -5.43
CA ASN A 142 6.03 7.04 -6.88
C ASN A 142 7.44 7.51 -7.32
N ALA A 143 8.42 7.50 -6.41
CA ALA A 143 9.83 7.82 -6.72
C ALA A 143 10.39 6.99 -7.89
N PRO A 144 10.10 5.68 -8.04
CA PRO A 144 10.56 4.91 -9.19
C PRO A 144 10.14 5.51 -10.53
N MET A 145 8.84 5.85 -10.67
CA MET A 145 8.33 6.48 -11.88
C MET A 145 9.05 7.81 -12.16
N VAL A 146 9.19 8.66 -11.15
CA VAL A 146 9.77 10.01 -11.28
C VAL A 146 11.26 9.93 -11.66
N ILE A 147 12.04 9.13 -10.95
CA ILE A 147 13.48 8.95 -11.20
C ILE A 147 13.70 8.32 -12.57
N ASN A 148 12.91 7.32 -12.95
CA ASN A 148 13.00 6.70 -14.28
C ASN A 148 12.64 7.66 -15.41
N MET A 149 11.63 8.52 -15.20
CA MET A 149 11.19 9.51 -16.18
C MET A 149 12.28 10.54 -16.48
N PHE A 150 12.88 11.11 -15.43
CA PHE A 150 13.95 12.11 -15.57
C PHE A 150 15.32 11.49 -15.82
N ARG A 151 15.46 10.19 -15.53
CA ARG A 151 16.72 9.43 -15.55
C ARG A 151 17.79 10.03 -14.63
N ASP A 152 17.35 10.61 -13.52
CA ASP A 152 18.19 11.35 -12.58
C ASP A 152 17.68 11.12 -11.15
N GLY A 153 18.59 10.71 -10.25
CA GLY A 153 18.28 10.40 -8.86
C GLY A 153 18.41 11.60 -7.92
N ASP A 154 19.01 12.69 -8.37
CA ASP A 154 19.25 13.90 -7.58
C ASP A 154 18.19 14.97 -7.88
N PHE A 155 17.83 15.14 -9.15
CA PHE A 155 16.85 16.14 -9.59
C PHE A 155 15.54 16.13 -8.79
N PRO A 156 14.90 14.97 -8.49
CA PRO A 156 13.67 14.96 -7.70
C PRO A 156 13.83 15.49 -6.28
N PHE A 157 15.04 15.65 -5.76
CA PHE A 157 15.31 16.22 -4.44
C PHE A 157 15.82 17.67 -4.50
N ASP A 158 16.19 18.17 -5.69
CA ASP A 158 16.80 19.49 -5.91
C ASP A 158 15.94 20.39 -6.82
N ASP A 159 14.63 20.45 -6.54
CA ASP A 159 13.69 21.34 -7.22
C ASP A 159 12.96 22.23 -6.21
N SER A 160 12.93 23.54 -6.44
CA SER A 160 12.29 24.52 -5.53
C SER A 160 10.91 25.00 -6.00
N TYR A 161 10.28 24.33 -6.97
CA TYR A 161 9.01 24.80 -7.52
C TYR A 161 7.87 24.63 -6.52
N ARG A 162 7.15 25.72 -6.26
CA ARG A 162 6.03 25.75 -5.32
C ARG A 162 4.71 25.45 -6.03
N PHE A 163 4.12 24.28 -5.78
CA PHE A 163 2.77 23.90 -6.26
C PHE A 163 1.65 24.57 -5.44
N ALA A 164 1.52 25.90 -5.52
CA ALA A 164 0.56 26.68 -4.74
C ALA A 164 -0.93 26.35 -5.03
N ASN A 165 -1.21 25.67 -6.15
CA ASN A 165 -2.53 25.15 -6.49
C ASN A 165 -2.85 23.81 -5.82
N ARG A 166 -1.84 23.11 -5.29
CA ARG A 166 -2.00 21.81 -4.60
C ARG A 166 -1.99 21.94 -3.08
N TYR A 167 -1.14 22.83 -2.57
CA TYR A 167 -1.00 23.06 -1.13
C TYR A 167 -0.64 24.51 -0.85
N GLN A 168 -1.31 25.07 0.16
CA GLN A 168 -1.03 26.37 0.73
C GLN A 168 -0.91 26.17 2.24
N SER A 169 0.19 26.63 2.83
CA SER A 169 0.40 26.46 4.26
C SER A 169 -0.42 27.47 5.07
N GLY A 170 -0.84 27.09 6.28
CA GLY A 170 -1.51 27.99 7.24
C GLY A 170 -3.00 28.22 6.97
N VAL A 171 -3.63 27.41 6.10
CA VAL A 171 -5.08 27.50 5.80
C VAL A 171 -5.86 26.27 6.29
N GLY A 172 -5.33 25.54 7.29
CA GLY A 172 -6.00 24.36 7.85
C GLY A 172 -6.08 23.19 6.87
N PHE A 173 -5.05 22.98 6.03
CA PHE A 173 -5.08 21.98 4.96
C PHE A 173 -5.41 20.56 5.45
N PHE A 174 -4.87 20.16 6.61
CA PHE A 174 -5.14 18.85 7.22
C PHE A 174 -6.40 18.81 8.08
N GLU A 175 -6.98 19.98 8.37
CA GLU A 175 -8.26 20.15 9.08
C GLU A 175 -9.43 20.28 8.09
N ALA A 176 -9.13 20.42 6.79
CA ALA A 176 -10.12 20.57 5.74
C ALA A 176 -11.13 19.42 5.81
N ALA A 177 -12.42 19.78 5.73
CA ALA A 177 -13.50 18.82 5.80
C ALA A 177 -13.31 17.75 4.71
N SER A 178 -13.45 16.49 5.11
CA SER A 178 -13.48 15.38 4.16
C SER A 178 -14.71 15.48 3.28
N GLU A 179 -14.54 15.23 1.99
CA GLU A 179 -15.62 15.19 1.03
C GLU A 179 -15.84 13.75 0.52
N ARG A 180 -17.10 13.38 0.34
CA ARG A 180 -17.43 12.12 -0.32
C ARG A 180 -17.76 12.38 -1.80
N SER A 181 -17.02 11.71 -2.68
CA SER A 181 -17.19 11.83 -4.12
C SER A 181 -17.66 10.50 -4.71
N GLY A 182 -18.77 10.51 -5.46
CA GLY A 182 -19.34 9.29 -6.04
C GLY A 182 -19.71 8.23 -4.97
N ARG A 183 -19.60 6.94 -5.34
CA ARG A 183 -20.08 5.84 -4.49
C ARG A 183 -19.17 5.55 -3.30
N ASN A 184 -17.86 5.50 -3.53
CA ASN A 184 -16.90 4.97 -2.55
C ASN A 184 -15.55 5.73 -2.55
N MET A 185 -15.50 6.97 -3.06
CA MET A 185 -14.30 7.80 -2.97
C MET A 185 -14.44 8.79 -1.81
N TRP A 186 -13.42 8.82 -0.96
CA TRP A 186 -13.31 9.72 0.17
C TRP A 186 -12.10 10.63 -0.05
N ILE A 187 -12.35 11.93 -0.19
CA ILE A 187 -11.33 12.95 -0.42
C ILE A 187 -10.98 13.53 0.95
N THR A 188 -9.75 13.34 1.40
CA THR A 188 -9.27 13.81 2.71
C THR A 188 -7.76 13.89 2.74
N ASN A 189 -7.19 14.72 3.63
CA ASN A 189 -5.75 14.82 3.82
C ASN A 189 -5.23 14.01 5.01
N PHE A 190 -6.14 13.47 5.83
CA PHE A 190 -5.79 12.72 7.04
C PHE A 190 -6.92 11.76 7.43
N ILE A 191 -6.55 10.55 7.83
CA ILE A 191 -7.44 9.60 8.49
C ILE A 191 -6.75 9.17 9.78
N SER A 192 -7.46 9.30 10.90
CA SER A 192 -6.92 9.03 12.23
C SER A 192 -6.62 7.55 12.48
N ASP A 193 -7.53 6.65 12.10
CA ASP A 193 -7.31 5.22 12.18
C ASP A 193 -8.07 4.46 11.08
N ILE A 194 -7.32 3.96 10.08
CA ILE A 194 -7.87 3.18 8.97
C ILE A 194 -8.40 1.80 9.42
N ARG A 195 -7.95 1.32 10.58
CA ARG A 195 -8.30 -0.01 11.12
C ARG A 195 -9.71 -0.03 11.68
N SER A 196 -10.21 1.11 12.16
CA SER A 196 -11.59 1.30 12.62
C SER A 196 -12.46 2.14 11.68
N PHE A 197 -11.88 2.66 10.59
CA PHE A 197 -12.62 3.48 9.62
C PHE A 197 -13.81 2.70 9.04
N GLY A 198 -14.98 3.35 8.97
CA GLY A 198 -16.20 2.77 8.40
C GLY A 198 -16.12 2.72 6.88
N LEU A 199 -16.32 1.53 6.30
CA LEU A 199 -16.18 1.30 4.86
C LEU A 199 -17.53 1.17 4.17
N ASP A 200 -17.51 1.37 2.86
CA ASP A 200 -18.70 1.36 2.02
C ASP A 200 -19.01 -0.03 1.46
N ASP A 201 -20.29 -0.36 1.34
CA ASP A 201 -20.72 -1.66 0.81
C ASP A 201 -20.30 -1.85 -0.66
N ALA A 202 -19.55 -2.94 -0.89
CA ALA A 202 -18.90 -3.27 -2.16
C ALA A 202 -19.11 -4.75 -2.54
N ALA A 203 -20.37 -5.20 -2.57
CA ALA A 203 -20.76 -6.59 -2.83
C ALA A 203 -20.22 -7.19 -4.16
N GLY A 204 -19.85 -6.38 -5.14
CA GLY A 204 -19.27 -6.85 -6.41
C GLY A 204 -17.87 -7.46 -6.30
N ARG A 205 -17.19 -7.32 -5.16
CA ARG A 205 -15.81 -7.80 -4.91
C ARG A 205 -15.72 -9.03 -4.00
N GLY A 206 -16.86 -9.65 -3.70
CA GLY A 206 -17.00 -10.78 -2.78
C GLY A 206 -18.20 -10.57 -1.86
N ALA A 207 -18.84 -11.66 -1.44
CA ALA A 207 -20.07 -11.56 -0.66
C ALA A 207 -19.83 -10.88 0.69
N GLY A 208 -20.53 -9.77 0.94
CA GLY A 208 -20.37 -8.98 2.17
C GLY A 208 -19.09 -8.15 2.25
N GLY A 209 -18.37 -7.98 1.13
CA GLY A 209 -17.18 -7.14 1.06
C GLY A 209 -17.51 -5.66 1.15
N GLN A 210 -16.65 -4.91 1.83
CA GLN A 210 -16.68 -3.46 1.93
C GLN A 210 -15.39 -2.87 1.35
N LEU A 211 -15.49 -1.69 0.73
CA LEU A 211 -14.36 -1.01 0.11
C LEU A 211 -14.61 0.49 0.01
N THR A 212 -13.68 1.28 0.55
CA THR A 212 -13.61 2.73 0.36
C THR A 212 -12.24 3.10 -0.20
N GLN A 213 -12.23 3.95 -1.21
CA GLN A 213 -11.06 4.52 -1.85
C GLN A 213 -10.78 5.90 -1.27
N PHE A 214 -9.50 6.28 -1.20
CA PHE A 214 -9.06 7.55 -0.66
C PHE A 214 -8.20 8.29 -1.66
N SER A 215 -8.52 9.57 -1.84
CA SER A 215 -7.69 10.54 -2.55
C SER A 215 -7.21 11.57 -1.54
N MET A 216 -5.89 11.77 -1.48
CA MET A 216 -5.25 12.58 -0.45
C MET A 216 -4.32 13.61 -1.05
N SER A 217 -4.33 14.81 -0.49
CA SER A 217 -3.39 15.90 -0.80
C SER A 217 -3.32 16.32 -2.27
N ASN A 218 -4.42 16.09 -3.00
CA ASN A 218 -4.50 16.28 -4.45
C ASN A 218 -3.41 15.49 -5.20
N ASN A 219 -3.01 14.33 -4.66
CA ASN A 219 -2.02 13.42 -5.21
C ASN A 219 -2.65 12.44 -6.21
N SER A 220 -1.83 12.00 -7.16
CA SER A 220 -2.14 10.92 -8.10
C SER A 220 -1.99 9.55 -7.46
N MET A 221 -1.17 9.43 -6.41
CA MET A 221 -1.16 8.28 -5.50
C MET A 221 -2.55 8.07 -4.90
N VAL A 222 -3.02 6.82 -4.91
CA VAL A 222 -4.33 6.44 -4.37
C VAL A 222 -4.18 5.34 -3.34
N SER A 223 -5.13 5.28 -2.42
CA SER A 223 -5.27 4.14 -1.53
C SER A 223 -6.70 3.64 -1.49
N HIS A 224 -6.88 2.41 -1.06
CA HIS A 224 -8.19 1.91 -0.67
C HIS A 224 -8.07 0.96 0.51
N CYS A 225 -9.08 0.97 1.37
CA CYS A 225 -9.21 -0.01 2.44
C CYS A 225 -10.36 -0.93 2.08
N SER A 226 -10.12 -2.23 2.24
CA SER A 226 -11.14 -3.23 2.01
C SER A 226 -11.21 -4.21 3.15
N ASP A 227 -12.44 -4.66 3.42
CA ASP A 227 -12.78 -5.51 4.54
C ASP A 227 -13.78 -6.57 4.06
N PHE A 228 -13.63 -7.81 4.51
CA PHE A 228 -14.51 -8.91 4.12
C PHE A 228 -14.73 -9.92 5.27
N PRO A 229 -15.92 -10.56 5.32
CA PRO A 229 -16.34 -11.36 6.47
C PRO A 229 -15.48 -12.63 6.69
N PRO A 230 -15.52 -13.22 7.91
CA PRO A 230 -14.99 -14.57 8.17
C PRO A 230 -15.59 -15.59 7.21
N GLY A 231 -14.81 -16.60 6.82
CA GLY A 231 -15.31 -17.67 5.95
C GLY A 231 -15.85 -17.12 4.63
N THR A 232 -15.09 -16.22 4.01
CA THR A 232 -15.34 -15.72 2.66
C THR A 232 -14.02 -15.52 1.93
N TYR A 233 -14.09 -15.51 0.60
CA TYR A 233 -12.95 -15.14 -0.24
C TYR A 233 -13.40 -14.24 -1.38
N LYS A 234 -12.47 -13.44 -1.88
CA LYS A 234 -12.69 -12.53 -3.01
C LYS A 234 -12.59 -13.28 -4.32
N LYS A 235 -13.22 -12.74 -5.37
CA LYS A 235 -13.04 -13.25 -6.73
C LYS A 235 -11.60 -13.01 -7.19
N ALA A 236 -11.05 -13.97 -7.90
CA ALA A 236 -9.74 -13.84 -8.52
C ALA A 236 -9.76 -12.71 -9.55
N HIS A 237 -8.73 -11.88 -9.55
CA HIS A 237 -8.63 -10.80 -10.52
C HIS A 237 -7.19 -10.42 -10.79
N ARG A 238 -6.96 -9.67 -11.87
CA ARG A 238 -5.66 -9.11 -12.23
C ARG A 238 -5.79 -7.66 -12.69
N HIS A 239 -4.71 -6.92 -12.51
CA HIS A 239 -4.62 -5.52 -12.90
C HIS A 239 -3.17 -5.14 -13.19
N GLY A 240 -2.95 -3.89 -13.61
CA GLY A 240 -1.60 -3.32 -13.75
C GLY A 240 -0.83 -3.32 -12.42
N VAL A 241 0.48 -3.09 -12.51
CA VAL A 241 1.42 -3.18 -11.37
C VAL A 241 1.20 -2.09 -10.30
N GLY A 242 1.71 -2.33 -9.09
CA GLY A 242 1.99 -1.29 -8.08
C GLY A 242 1.20 -1.39 -6.76
N ALA A 243 0.33 -2.38 -6.62
CA ALA A 243 -0.52 -2.50 -5.44
C ALA A 243 0.23 -3.08 -4.23
N HIS A 244 0.57 -2.23 -3.27
CA HIS A 244 1.10 -2.66 -1.97
C HIS A 244 -0.06 -2.97 -1.03
N VAL A 245 -0.39 -4.26 -0.87
CA VAL A 245 -1.52 -4.72 -0.04
C VAL A 245 -1.02 -5.09 1.35
N ILE A 246 -1.30 -4.25 2.34
CA ILE A 246 -0.92 -4.42 3.75
C ILE A 246 -2.09 -5.00 4.52
N ILE A 247 -1.91 -6.18 5.11
CA ILE A 247 -2.92 -6.79 5.98
C ILE A 247 -2.95 -6.06 7.33
N LEU A 248 -4.12 -5.51 7.64
CA LEU A 248 -4.39 -4.76 8.86
C LEU A 248 -5.03 -5.63 9.96
N GLY A 249 -5.68 -6.73 9.57
CA GLY A 249 -6.32 -7.67 10.48
C GLY A 249 -6.92 -8.88 9.76
N GLY A 250 -7.23 -9.91 10.54
CA GLY A 250 -7.66 -11.22 10.05
C GLY A 250 -6.49 -12.17 9.80
N GLU A 251 -6.83 -13.38 9.36
CA GLU A 251 -5.89 -14.43 8.98
C GLU A 251 -6.42 -15.18 7.76
N GLY A 252 -5.52 -15.63 6.91
CA GLY A 252 -5.88 -16.28 5.67
C GLY A 252 -4.71 -16.43 4.73
N TYR A 253 -4.99 -16.57 3.45
CA TYR A 253 -3.96 -16.67 2.43
C TYR A 253 -4.36 -15.98 1.13
N SER A 254 -3.38 -15.69 0.30
CA SER A 254 -3.58 -15.25 -1.07
C SER A 254 -2.95 -16.24 -2.03
N LEU A 255 -3.55 -16.41 -3.20
CA LEU A 255 -2.94 -17.16 -4.31
C LEU A 255 -2.55 -16.16 -5.40
N LEU A 256 -1.35 -16.32 -5.96
CA LEU A 256 -0.80 -15.50 -7.05
C LEU A 256 -0.37 -16.42 -8.20
N TRP A 257 -0.84 -16.18 -9.43
CA TRP A 257 -0.49 -17.02 -10.59
C TRP A 257 -0.62 -16.27 -11.92
N PHE A 258 0.08 -16.75 -12.94
CA PHE A 258 -0.12 -16.35 -14.33
C PHE A 258 -0.90 -17.40 -15.13
N ASP A 259 -1.45 -16.99 -16.27
CA ASP A 259 -2.09 -17.93 -17.19
C ASP A 259 -1.12 -19.03 -17.63
N GLY A 260 -1.53 -20.29 -17.47
CA GLY A 260 -0.74 -21.46 -17.82
C GLY A 260 0.21 -21.95 -16.72
N ASP A 261 0.30 -21.26 -15.59
CA ASP A 261 0.98 -21.80 -14.41
C ASP A 261 0.28 -23.06 -13.91
N LYS A 262 1.06 -24.06 -13.48
CA LYS A 262 0.54 -25.30 -12.89
C LYS A 262 0.19 -25.14 -11.42
N ASP A 263 0.94 -24.28 -10.73
CA ASP A 263 0.86 -24.06 -9.29
C ASP A 263 0.83 -22.56 -9.03
N ALA A 264 -0.02 -22.12 -8.10
CA ALA A 264 -0.04 -20.75 -7.62
C ALA A 264 0.97 -20.55 -6.48
N VAL A 265 1.56 -19.36 -6.40
CA VAL A 265 2.30 -18.94 -5.21
C VAL A 265 1.28 -18.65 -4.12
N ARG A 266 1.36 -19.39 -3.00
CA ARG A 266 0.52 -19.17 -1.83
C ARG A 266 1.23 -18.24 -0.85
N VAL A 267 0.54 -17.20 -0.42
CA VAL A 267 1.00 -16.25 0.59
C VAL A 267 0.09 -16.34 1.80
N ASP A 268 0.49 -17.09 2.82
CA ASP A 268 -0.22 -17.06 4.11
C ASP A 268 0.01 -15.71 4.78
N TRP A 269 -1.07 -15.10 5.25
CA TRP A 269 -1.04 -13.76 5.79
C TRP A 269 -1.78 -13.61 7.10
N LYS A 270 -1.27 -12.67 7.88
CA LYS A 270 -1.86 -12.13 9.10
C LYS A 270 -1.51 -10.65 9.17
N GLU A 271 -1.91 -9.99 10.24
CA GLU A 271 -1.54 -8.58 10.44
C GLU A 271 -0.04 -8.34 10.26
N GLY A 272 0.29 -7.31 9.46
CA GLY A 272 1.66 -6.90 9.16
C GLY A 272 2.26 -7.56 7.92
N THR A 273 1.60 -8.57 7.35
CA THR A 273 1.97 -9.09 6.03
C THR A 273 1.70 -8.03 4.96
N ILE A 274 2.62 -7.85 4.03
CA ILE A 274 2.43 -7.05 2.82
C ILE A 274 2.70 -7.93 1.60
N LEU A 275 1.88 -7.81 0.56
CA LEU A 275 2.11 -8.47 -0.72
C LEU A 275 1.84 -7.51 -1.88
N SER A 276 2.46 -7.77 -3.02
CA SER A 276 2.16 -7.09 -4.27
C SER A 276 2.05 -8.10 -5.41
N PRO A 277 0.94 -8.12 -6.15
CA PRO A 277 0.84 -8.87 -7.40
C PRO A 277 1.69 -8.23 -8.50
N MET A 278 2.35 -9.04 -9.30
CA MET A 278 3.00 -8.59 -10.53
C MET A 278 1.99 -8.06 -11.55
N GLU A 279 2.49 -7.32 -12.55
CA GLU A 279 1.65 -6.84 -13.65
C GLU A 279 0.90 -8.01 -14.33
N TRP A 280 -0.43 -7.90 -14.44
CA TRP A 280 -1.28 -8.92 -15.05
C TRP A 280 -1.21 -10.31 -14.38
N GLN A 281 -0.73 -10.39 -13.14
CA GLN A 281 -0.79 -11.60 -12.32
C GLN A 281 -2.17 -11.73 -11.67
N TYR A 282 -2.82 -12.87 -11.86
CA TYR A 282 -4.02 -13.19 -11.12
C TYR A 282 -3.70 -13.31 -9.64
N HIS A 283 -4.58 -12.74 -8.83
CA HIS A 283 -4.51 -12.82 -7.39
C HIS A 283 -5.89 -12.97 -6.77
N GLN A 284 -5.95 -13.74 -5.69
CA GLN A 284 -7.18 -14.03 -4.97
C GLN A 284 -6.90 -14.08 -3.47
N HIS A 285 -7.80 -13.51 -2.65
CA HIS A 285 -7.61 -13.38 -1.20
C HIS A 285 -8.69 -14.16 -0.44
N PHE A 286 -8.28 -15.00 0.51
CA PHE A 286 -9.13 -15.93 1.24
C PHE A 286 -9.08 -15.63 2.73
N ASN A 287 -10.21 -15.27 3.35
CA ASN A 287 -10.31 -15.09 4.80
C ASN A 287 -10.79 -16.39 5.42
N THR A 288 -9.85 -17.16 5.95
CA THR A 288 -10.12 -18.47 6.52
C THR A 288 -10.19 -18.44 8.04
N GLY A 289 -9.92 -17.30 8.67
CA GLY A 289 -10.05 -17.13 10.12
C GLY A 289 -11.45 -16.76 10.61
N PRO A 290 -11.66 -16.79 11.93
CA PRO A 290 -12.95 -16.46 12.56
C PRO A 290 -13.23 -14.95 12.62
N GLY A 291 -12.22 -14.11 12.33
CA GLY A 291 -12.32 -12.65 12.33
C GLY A 291 -12.54 -12.07 10.92
N ARG A 292 -12.91 -10.79 10.85
CA ARG A 292 -12.95 -10.06 9.58
C ARG A 292 -11.52 -9.83 9.08
N ALA A 293 -11.31 -10.00 7.78
CA ALA A 293 -10.05 -9.66 7.14
C ALA A 293 -10.12 -8.23 6.62
N ARG A 294 -9.11 -7.42 6.93
CA ARG A 294 -9.00 -6.03 6.50
C ARG A 294 -7.61 -5.78 5.95
N TYR A 295 -7.54 -5.09 4.82
CA TYR A 295 -6.28 -4.66 4.22
C TYR A 295 -6.35 -3.23 3.69
N LEU A 296 -5.20 -2.57 3.70
CA LEU A 296 -4.95 -1.28 3.05
C LEU A 296 -4.10 -1.53 1.81
N ALA A 297 -4.58 -1.06 0.66
CA ALA A 297 -3.80 -1.07 -0.57
C ALA A 297 -3.41 0.36 -0.94
N MET A 298 -2.13 0.58 -1.21
CA MET A 298 -1.56 1.86 -1.63
C MET A 298 -0.80 1.67 -2.94
N ARG A 299 -0.97 2.59 -3.89
CA ARG A 299 -0.34 2.50 -5.22
C ARG A 299 -0.37 3.81 -5.97
N LEU A 300 0.39 3.89 -7.06
CA LEU A 300 0.17 4.91 -8.07
C LEU A 300 -1.24 4.76 -8.70
N GLY A 301 -1.99 5.85 -8.72
CA GLY A 301 -3.30 5.94 -9.38
C GLY A 301 -3.19 6.11 -10.90
N GLN A 302 -4.35 6.21 -11.55
CA GLN A 302 -4.41 6.44 -13.00
C GLN A 302 -4.14 7.92 -13.30
N LEU A 303 -3.13 8.20 -14.13
CA LEU A 303 -2.83 9.57 -14.59
C LEU A 303 -3.84 10.07 -15.62
N ASP A 304 -4.50 9.17 -16.36
CA ASP A 304 -5.59 9.53 -17.26
C ASP A 304 -6.88 9.77 -16.48
N ALA A 305 -7.27 11.04 -16.36
CA ALA A 305 -8.48 11.48 -15.68
C ALA A 305 -9.78 10.84 -16.21
N ARG A 306 -9.80 10.34 -17.46
CA ARG A 306 -10.97 9.64 -18.02
C ARG A 306 -11.12 8.24 -17.44
N HIS A 307 -10.02 7.64 -17.02
CA HIS A 307 -9.93 6.32 -16.40
C HIS A 307 -9.78 6.42 -14.87
N TYR A 308 -10.02 7.60 -14.29
CA TYR A 308 -10.02 7.80 -12.84
C TYR A 308 -11.03 6.89 -12.12
N ARG A 309 -12.14 6.56 -12.81
CA ARG A 309 -12.97 5.39 -12.49
C ARG A 309 -12.30 4.16 -13.09
N GLY A 310 -11.35 3.62 -12.32
CA GLY A 310 -10.35 2.64 -12.73
C GLY A 310 -10.79 1.58 -13.74
N PHE A 311 -9.82 1.10 -14.51
CA PHE A 311 -9.92 -0.15 -15.25
C PHE A 311 -10.54 -1.20 -14.32
N MET A 312 -11.74 -1.68 -14.66
CA MET A 312 -12.30 -2.82 -13.93
C MET A 312 -11.29 -3.94 -14.11
N PRO A 313 -10.73 -4.50 -13.04
CA PRO A 313 -9.75 -5.55 -13.16
C PRO A 313 -10.41 -6.71 -13.88
N ASP A 314 -9.61 -7.39 -14.68
CA ASP A 314 -10.03 -8.61 -15.34
C ASP A 314 -10.24 -9.66 -14.25
N GLN A 315 -11.49 -10.11 -14.10
CA GLN A 315 -11.98 -10.86 -12.95
C GLN A 315 -12.56 -12.19 -13.41
N ILE A 316 -12.26 -13.24 -12.66
CA ILE A 316 -12.88 -14.56 -12.82
C ILE A 316 -14.09 -14.61 -11.89
N GLU A 317 -15.27 -14.86 -12.46
CA GLU A 317 -16.49 -15.02 -11.68
C GLU A 317 -16.46 -16.36 -10.90
N TYR A 318 -17.25 -16.46 -9.82
CA TYR A 318 -17.23 -17.67 -8.98
C TYR A 318 -17.67 -18.92 -9.75
N GLU A 319 -18.51 -18.75 -10.75
CA GLU A 319 -18.99 -19.82 -11.62
C GLU A 319 -17.92 -20.29 -12.63
N ASP A 320 -16.86 -19.49 -12.84
CA ASP A 320 -15.81 -19.72 -13.84
C ASP A 320 -14.46 -20.14 -13.21
N GLU A 321 -14.30 -20.05 -11.89
CA GLU A 321 -13.09 -20.46 -11.19
C GLU A 321 -12.90 -21.99 -11.19
N ASP A 322 -11.69 -22.47 -10.86
CA ASP A 322 -11.45 -23.90 -10.68
C ASP A 322 -12.21 -24.41 -9.43
N PRO A 323 -12.99 -25.50 -9.51
CA PRO A 323 -13.68 -26.06 -8.35
C PRO A 323 -12.78 -26.35 -7.14
N MET A 324 -11.49 -26.62 -7.34
CA MET A 324 -10.52 -26.82 -6.26
C MET A 324 -10.27 -25.56 -5.42
N ILE A 325 -10.57 -24.37 -5.95
CA ILE A 325 -10.49 -23.11 -5.19
C ILE A 325 -11.44 -23.15 -4.00
N TYR A 326 -12.72 -23.48 -4.24
CA TYR A 326 -13.70 -23.56 -3.16
C TYR A 326 -13.40 -24.69 -2.18
N GLU A 327 -13.00 -25.87 -2.68
CA GLU A 327 -12.68 -27.01 -1.82
C GLU A 327 -11.46 -26.74 -0.91
N GLY A 328 -10.39 -26.16 -1.45
CA GLY A 328 -9.21 -25.77 -0.68
C GLY A 328 -9.53 -24.71 0.36
N TYR A 329 -10.26 -23.67 -0.03
CA TYR A 329 -10.75 -22.64 0.88
C TYR A 329 -11.60 -23.21 2.03
N ALA A 330 -12.53 -24.11 1.73
CA ALA A 330 -13.40 -24.71 2.75
C ALA A 330 -12.62 -25.57 3.75
N ALA A 331 -11.62 -26.33 3.28
CA ALA A 331 -10.74 -27.11 4.14
C ALA A 331 -9.88 -26.22 5.05
N GLU A 332 -9.39 -25.10 4.54
CA GLU A 332 -8.62 -24.11 5.31
C GLU A 332 -9.48 -23.39 6.35
N CYS A 333 -10.74 -23.05 6.03
CA CYS A 333 -11.70 -22.55 7.01
C CYS A 333 -11.92 -23.53 8.16
N ALA A 334 -12.11 -24.81 7.85
CA ALA A 334 -12.30 -25.84 8.88
C ALA A 334 -11.07 -25.96 9.80
N THR A 335 -9.87 -25.82 9.25
CA THR A 335 -8.61 -25.86 10.01
C THR A 335 -8.43 -24.65 10.92
N ASN A 336 -8.82 -23.46 10.45
CA ASN A 336 -8.66 -22.20 11.18
C ASN A 336 -9.89 -21.82 12.03
N GLY A 337 -10.90 -22.68 12.11
CA GLY A 337 -12.07 -22.47 12.96
C GLY A 337 -13.08 -21.45 12.42
N ALA A 338 -13.08 -21.19 11.11
CA ALA A 338 -14.10 -20.37 10.45
C ALA A 338 -15.24 -21.22 9.88
N THR A 339 -16.45 -20.69 9.97
CA THR A 339 -17.61 -21.26 9.28
C THR A 339 -17.67 -20.70 7.86
N VAL A 340 -17.66 -21.58 6.86
CA VAL A 340 -17.91 -21.19 5.47
C VAL A 340 -19.32 -20.61 5.35
N VAL A 341 -19.43 -19.34 4.91
CA VAL A 341 -20.74 -18.70 4.68
C VAL A 341 -21.06 -18.52 3.21
N LEU A 342 -20.09 -18.71 2.32
CA LEU A 342 -20.29 -18.68 0.87
C LEU A 342 -20.94 -19.99 0.39
N PRO A 343 -22.06 -19.94 -0.35
CA PRO A 343 -22.59 -21.13 -1.01
C PRO A 343 -21.59 -21.62 -2.06
N LYS A 344 -21.52 -22.95 -2.23
CA LYS A 344 -20.70 -23.54 -3.28
C LYS A 344 -21.18 -23.05 -4.66
N PRO A 345 -20.29 -22.49 -5.51
CA PRO A 345 -20.68 -22.00 -6.82
C PRO A 345 -21.28 -23.10 -7.70
N MET A 346 -22.24 -22.71 -8.54
CA MET A 346 -22.72 -23.58 -9.62
C MET A 346 -21.81 -23.38 -10.84
N TYR A 347 -20.77 -24.20 -10.94
CA TYR A 347 -19.75 -24.04 -11.97
C TYR A 347 -20.31 -24.19 -13.39
N ASN A 348 -19.89 -23.28 -14.26
CA ASN A 348 -20.12 -23.36 -15.69
C ASN A 348 -19.35 -24.56 -16.27
N LYS A 349 -19.97 -25.29 -17.19
CA LYS A 349 -19.28 -26.34 -17.93
C LYS A 349 -18.28 -25.68 -18.87
N LYS A 350 -16.99 -25.89 -18.62
CA LYS A 350 -15.90 -25.44 -19.50
C LYS A 350 -15.81 -26.28 -20.77
#